data_AF-A0A8C1ZIK9-F1
#
_entry.id   AF-A0A8C1ZIK9-F1
#
_cell.length_a   1.000
_cell.length_b   1.000
_cell.length_c   1.000
_cell.angle_alpha   90.00
_cell.angle_beta   90.00
_cell.angle_gamma   90.00
#
_symmetry.space_group_name_H-M   'P 1'
#
loop_
_entity.id
_entity.type
_entity.pdbx_description
1 polymer ?
#
loop_
_entity_poly.entity_id
_entity_poly.type
_entity_poly.pdbx_seq_one_letter_code
_entity_poly.pdbx_strand_id
1 'polypeptide(L)'
;MEQRLMHLILFSGFLSGILCDSHRLTEYALIQEKKTWNEARDFCRKNHIDLATVQTDEEWSKLNELRANNRSKTWIGLYDDVNSWRWSFQNECLTYARWDEDKPKNNRGNQYCVMLHSSGYWSANDCNLKCVVICQNDQEPVLVTDGEMSWKHAQSFCRKNFTDLYTVRTESENQQLTVMIQGYTCAWIGLFRDSWTWSDQTSTSSSLRWAEKQPDNLSVNEICAAVDEDGRISDELCSRRFFFFCKSPPLVKRQILRLEVKAGNNVNDQVTADAVLKEVQQKLREQGMAADVKLSWRKQPNGMLFQTLKKDHYRFSKCSKY
;
A
#
# COMPACT_ATOMS: atom_id res chain seq x y z
N MET A 1 -21.67 -44.97 -12.83
CA MET A 1 -20.30 -45.49 -12.72
C MET A 1 -19.38 -44.43 -13.30
N GLU A 2 -19.07 -43.35 -12.59
CA GLU A 2 -18.16 -43.26 -11.42
C GLU A 2 -16.74 -43.78 -11.69
N GLN A 3 -15.77 -43.01 -11.17
CA GLN A 3 -14.37 -43.34 -10.82
C GLN A 3 -13.31 -43.22 -11.94
N ARG A 4 -12.17 -42.53 -11.78
CA ARG A 4 -11.41 -42.11 -10.57
C ARG A 4 -10.58 -40.85 -10.79
N LEU A 5 -10.71 -39.86 -9.90
CA LEU A 5 -9.65 -38.91 -9.58
C LEU A 5 -9.72 -38.58 -8.09
N MET A 6 -8.75 -39.06 -7.30
CA MET A 6 -8.50 -38.58 -5.95
C MET A 6 -7.08 -38.98 -5.56
N HIS A 7 -6.21 -38.01 -5.29
CA HIS A 7 -5.11 -38.14 -4.34
C HIS A 7 -5.10 -36.89 -3.45
N LEU A 8 -5.42 -37.17 -2.18
CA LEU A 8 -5.33 -36.45 -0.91
C LEU A 8 -4.31 -35.30 -0.81
N ILE A 9 -4.74 -34.17 -0.23
CA ILE A 9 -3.97 -33.44 0.81
C ILE A 9 -4.95 -32.96 1.88
N LEU A 10 -4.69 -33.36 3.12
CA LEU A 10 -5.40 -32.97 4.34
C LEU A 10 -4.71 -31.75 4.94
N PHE A 11 -5.43 -30.67 5.26
CA PHE A 11 -5.10 -29.80 6.39
C PHE A 11 -6.37 -29.23 7.03
N SER A 12 -6.47 -29.48 8.33
CA SER A 12 -7.49 -29.07 9.27
C SER A 12 -7.34 -27.60 9.68
N GLY A 13 -8.45 -26.87 9.82
CA GLY A 13 -8.51 -25.69 10.70
C GLY A 13 -9.31 -24.49 10.18
N PHE A 14 -10.54 -24.37 10.66
CA PHE A 14 -11.33 -23.17 10.96
C PHE A 14 -11.11 -21.87 10.15
N LEU A 15 -12.11 -21.56 9.32
CA LEU A 15 -12.42 -20.23 8.78
C LEU A 15 -13.17 -19.40 9.84
N SER A 16 -12.65 -18.23 10.19
CA SER A 16 -13.43 -17.11 10.73
C SER A 16 -13.57 -16.08 9.62
N GLY A 17 -14.80 -15.88 9.13
CA GLY A 17 -15.11 -14.92 8.08
C GLY A 17 -15.01 -13.48 8.59
N ILE A 18 -14.67 -12.55 7.69
CA ILE A 18 -14.91 -11.11 7.88
C ILE A 18 -15.38 -10.49 6.56
N LEU A 19 -16.40 -9.65 6.72
CA LEU A 19 -17.02 -8.76 5.73
C LEU A 19 -15.99 -7.75 5.19
N CYS A 20 -16.06 -7.45 3.90
CA CYS A 20 -15.22 -6.44 3.27
C CYS A 20 -15.70 -5.05 3.69
N ASP A 21 -15.07 -4.45 4.69
CA ASP A 21 -15.19 -3.02 4.99
C ASP A 21 -14.04 -2.30 4.29
N SER A 22 -14.34 -1.21 3.59
CA SER A 22 -13.39 -0.48 2.75
C SER A 22 -12.44 0.36 3.62
N HIS A 23 -11.48 -0.27 4.27
CA HIS A 23 -10.41 0.41 5.00
C HIS A 23 -9.19 0.62 4.13
N ARG A 24 -8.58 1.81 4.28
CA ARG A 24 -7.35 2.22 3.56
C ARG A 24 -6.26 1.19 3.77
N LEU A 25 -5.71 0.67 2.68
CA LEU A 25 -4.58 -0.25 2.73
C LEU A 25 -3.29 0.55 2.90
N THR A 26 -2.93 0.79 4.16
CA THR A 26 -1.65 1.35 4.58
C THR A 26 -0.49 0.39 4.21
N GLU A 27 0.53 0.90 3.52
CA GLU A 27 1.76 0.15 3.20
C GLU A 27 2.80 0.30 4.32
N TYR A 28 3.61 -0.72 4.53
CA TYR A 28 4.62 -0.74 5.60
C TYR A 28 5.99 -1.16 5.09
N ALA A 29 7.04 -0.50 5.59
CA ALA A 29 8.43 -0.85 5.29
C ALA A 29 9.18 -1.27 6.56
N LEU A 30 9.81 -2.44 6.54
CA LEU A 30 10.63 -2.95 7.64
C LEU A 30 12.09 -2.53 7.44
N ILE A 31 12.59 -1.69 8.33
CA ILE A 31 13.94 -1.16 8.33
C ILE A 31 14.78 -1.96 9.32
N GLN A 32 15.81 -2.62 8.81
CA GLN A 32 16.66 -3.55 9.57
C GLN A 32 17.63 -2.84 10.53
N GLU A 33 17.88 -1.55 10.32
CA GLU A 33 18.72 -0.76 11.20
C GLU A 33 18.05 -0.54 12.56
N LYS A 34 18.77 -0.86 13.64
CA LYS A 34 18.26 -0.68 15.00
C LYS A 34 18.39 0.77 15.44
N LYS A 35 17.27 1.36 15.88
CA LYS A 35 17.18 2.76 16.29
C LYS A 35 16.42 2.87 17.62
N THR A 36 16.72 3.90 18.41
CA THR A 36 15.82 4.29 19.52
C THR A 36 14.47 4.73 18.95
N TRP A 37 13.41 4.79 19.76
CA TRP A 37 12.10 5.13 19.23
C TRP A 37 12.07 6.54 18.61
N ASN A 38 12.72 7.53 19.23
CA ASN A 38 12.83 8.87 18.67
C ASN A 38 13.64 8.89 17.37
N GLU A 39 14.80 8.22 17.33
CA GLU A 39 15.59 8.07 16.10
C GLU A 39 14.81 7.37 14.99
N ALA A 40 13.98 6.37 15.35
CA ALA A 40 13.15 5.62 14.43
C ALA A 40 12.03 6.48 13.85
N ARG A 41 11.35 7.28 14.69
CA ARG A 41 10.34 8.24 14.26
C ARG A 41 10.90 9.29 13.32
N ASP A 42 12.03 9.89 13.69
CA ASP A 42 12.65 10.93 12.88
C ASP A 42 13.18 10.34 11.55
N PHE A 43 13.69 9.10 11.57
CA PHE A 43 14.04 8.38 10.35
C PHE A 43 12.80 8.13 9.47
N CYS A 44 11.70 7.62 10.02
CA CYS A 44 10.50 7.36 9.24
C CYS A 44 9.93 8.66 8.66
N ARG A 45 9.82 9.74 9.43
CA ARG A 45 9.34 11.04 8.91
C ARG A 45 10.25 11.66 7.86
N LYS A 46 11.53 11.28 7.85
CA LYS A 46 12.49 11.75 6.85
C LYS A 46 12.44 10.95 5.55
N ASN A 47 12.11 9.65 5.60
CA ASN A 47 12.23 8.74 4.45
C ASN A 47 10.89 8.10 4.03
N HIS A 48 9.84 8.29 4.81
CA HIS A 48 8.51 7.67 4.74
C HIS A 48 7.49 8.65 5.36
N ILE A 49 6.27 8.19 5.74
CA ILE A 49 5.28 9.03 6.42
C ILE A 49 5.64 9.25 7.90
N ASP A 50 5.61 8.17 8.68
CA ASP A 50 5.89 8.14 10.12
C ASP A 50 6.13 6.67 10.51
N LEU A 51 6.35 6.39 11.80
CA LEU A 51 6.25 5.02 12.32
C LEU A 51 4.85 4.45 12.06
N ALA A 52 4.77 3.12 11.90
CA ALA A 52 3.52 2.44 11.62
C ALA A 52 2.41 2.74 12.63
N THR A 53 1.27 3.20 12.12
CA THR A 53 -0.01 3.21 12.84
C THR A 53 -0.76 1.90 12.59
N VAL A 54 -1.37 1.31 13.62
CA VAL A 54 -2.15 0.07 13.49
C VAL A 54 -3.47 0.21 14.22
N GLN A 55 -4.55 0.47 13.49
CA GLN A 55 -5.88 0.72 14.03
C GLN A 55 -6.88 -0.39 13.69
N THR A 56 -6.46 -1.44 12.97
CA THR A 56 -7.31 -2.57 12.56
C THR A 56 -6.58 -3.92 12.59
N ASP A 57 -7.34 -5.03 12.61
CA ASP A 57 -6.80 -6.39 12.48
C ASP A 57 -6.10 -6.63 11.14
N GLU A 58 -6.56 -5.97 10.08
CA GLU A 58 -5.95 -6.09 8.75
C GLU A 58 -4.56 -5.45 8.71
N GLU A 59 -4.44 -4.22 9.22
CA GLU A 59 -3.16 -3.53 9.35
C GLU A 59 -2.18 -4.33 10.21
N TRP A 60 -2.66 -4.89 11.32
CA TRP A 60 -1.85 -5.76 12.17
C TRP A 60 -1.37 -7.00 11.42
N SER A 61 -2.25 -7.65 10.65
CA SER A 61 -1.92 -8.87 9.90
C SER A 61 -0.84 -8.61 8.86
N LYS A 62 -0.94 -7.51 8.10
CA LYS A 62 0.08 -7.10 7.11
C LYS A 62 1.43 -6.81 7.77
N LEU A 63 1.40 -6.05 8.87
CA LEU A 63 2.60 -5.73 9.61
C LEU A 63 3.28 -7.00 10.15
N ASN A 64 2.48 -7.94 10.66
CA ASN A 64 2.99 -9.22 11.17
C ASN A 64 3.55 -10.11 10.05
N GLU A 65 2.91 -10.14 8.87
CA GLU A 65 3.43 -10.85 7.69
C GLU A 65 4.78 -10.27 7.23
N LEU A 66 4.90 -8.94 7.20
CA LEU A 66 6.14 -8.25 6.82
C LEU A 66 7.34 -8.68 7.69
N ARG A 67 7.08 -9.05 8.94
CA ARG A 67 8.07 -9.51 9.93
C ARG A 67 8.22 -11.04 9.98
N ALA A 68 7.50 -11.80 9.17
CA ALA A 68 7.47 -13.27 9.26
C ALA A 68 8.87 -13.89 9.15
N ASN A 69 9.73 -13.33 8.29
CA ASN A 69 11.11 -13.77 8.07
C ASN A 69 12.12 -13.14 9.05
N ASN A 70 11.71 -12.15 9.83
CA ASN A 70 12.56 -11.44 10.78
C ASN A 70 11.74 -10.95 11.99
N ARG A 71 11.55 -11.85 12.95
CA ARG A 71 10.76 -11.64 14.18
C ARG A 71 11.49 -10.82 15.24
N SER A 72 12.37 -9.90 14.85
CA SER A 72 13.07 -9.01 15.77
C SER A 72 12.10 -8.10 16.52
N LYS A 73 12.48 -7.65 17.72
CA LYS A 73 11.76 -6.59 18.44
C LYS A 73 11.67 -5.34 17.57
N THR A 74 10.46 -4.84 17.33
CA THR A 74 10.22 -3.85 16.28
C THR A 74 9.43 -2.66 16.81
N TRP A 75 9.88 -1.43 16.55
CA TRP A 75 9.15 -0.21 16.91
C TRP A 75 7.95 0.03 15.97
N ILE A 76 6.85 0.48 16.57
CA ILE A 76 5.67 1.05 15.91
C ILE A 76 5.37 2.44 16.49
N GLY A 77 4.44 3.19 15.89
CA GLY A 77 4.21 4.60 16.20
C GLY A 77 3.49 4.87 17.52
N LEU A 78 3.06 3.84 18.24
CA LEU A 78 2.33 4.00 19.49
C LEU A 78 3.28 4.35 20.64
N TYR A 79 2.96 5.41 21.38
CA TYR A 79 3.68 5.86 22.56
C TYR A 79 2.72 6.32 23.65
N ASP A 80 3.18 6.30 24.89
CA ASP A 80 2.44 6.81 26.05
C ASP A 80 2.70 8.31 26.18
N ASP A 81 1.71 9.12 25.84
CA ASP A 81 1.69 10.53 26.22
C ASP A 81 1.32 10.64 27.70
N VAL A 82 1.56 11.80 28.34
CA VAL A 82 1.45 12.02 29.79
C VAL A 82 0.14 11.49 30.41
N ASN A 83 -0.94 11.40 29.63
CA ASN A 83 -2.26 10.92 30.08
C ASN A 83 -2.89 9.80 29.21
N SER A 84 -2.29 9.37 28.10
CA SER A 84 -2.94 8.43 27.17
C SER A 84 -2.00 7.89 26.08
N TRP A 85 -2.27 6.66 25.61
CA TRP A 85 -1.65 6.12 24.39
C TRP A 85 -2.06 6.88 23.13
N ARG A 86 -1.08 7.30 22.33
CA ARG A 86 -1.27 8.00 21.06
C ARG A 86 -0.35 7.47 19.97
N TRP A 87 -0.80 7.58 18.72
CA TRP A 87 0.05 7.32 17.56
C TRP A 87 0.90 8.55 17.24
N SER A 88 2.16 8.34 16.87
CA SER A 88 3.07 9.41 16.45
C SER A 88 2.56 10.13 15.21
N PHE A 89 1.88 9.41 14.32
CA PHE A 89 1.21 9.98 13.18
C PHE A 89 -0.09 10.66 13.60
N GLN A 90 -0.21 11.97 13.33
CA GLN A 90 -1.39 12.81 13.58
C GLN A 90 -1.91 12.85 15.03
N ASN A 91 -1.19 12.31 16.00
CA ASN A 91 -1.62 12.21 17.40
C ASN A 91 -2.96 11.49 17.58
N GLU A 92 -3.26 10.54 16.69
CA GLU A 92 -4.51 9.76 16.74
C GLU A 92 -4.63 8.98 18.04
N CYS A 93 -5.86 8.87 18.53
CA CYS A 93 -6.18 8.04 19.70
C CYS A 93 -6.06 6.56 19.34
N LEU A 94 -5.64 5.74 20.29
CA LEU A 94 -5.62 4.29 20.16
C LEU A 94 -7.04 3.71 20.13
N THR A 95 -7.45 3.07 19.02
CA THR A 95 -8.75 2.38 18.92
C THR A 95 -8.63 0.87 18.80
N TYR A 96 -7.43 0.36 18.49
CA TYR A 96 -7.15 -1.07 18.35
C TYR A 96 -5.83 -1.42 19.00
N ALA A 97 -5.76 -2.58 19.69
CA ALA A 97 -4.51 -3.04 20.28
C ALA A 97 -4.43 -4.57 20.34
N ARG A 98 -3.18 -5.07 20.26
CA ARG A 98 -2.83 -6.48 20.47
C ARG A 98 -1.78 -6.59 21.57
N TRP A 99 -2.11 -6.08 22.75
CA TRP A 99 -1.24 -6.16 23.92
C TRP A 99 -0.89 -7.61 24.26
N ASP A 100 0.34 -7.83 24.74
CA ASP A 100 0.73 -9.08 25.39
C ASP A 100 0.00 -9.18 26.74
N GLU A 101 -0.38 -10.41 27.15
CA GLU A 101 -1.12 -10.63 28.40
C GLU A 101 -0.39 -9.95 29.58
N ASP A 102 -1.14 -9.21 30.40
CA ASP A 102 -0.69 -8.39 31.54
C ASP A 102 -0.02 -7.03 31.27
N LYS A 103 -0.14 -6.44 30.06
CA LYS A 103 0.35 -5.07 29.79
C LYS A 103 -0.67 -4.19 29.04
N PRO A 104 -0.65 -2.87 29.25
CA PRO A 104 0.42 -2.08 29.88
C PRO A 104 0.24 -1.90 31.40
N LYS A 105 1.17 -2.45 32.19
CA LYS A 105 1.41 -1.98 33.56
C LYS A 105 2.26 -0.72 33.47
N ASN A 106 1.66 0.45 33.64
CA ASN A 106 2.40 1.70 33.84
C ASN A 106 3.08 1.67 35.22
N ASN A 107 4.16 0.90 35.32
CA ASN A 107 4.96 0.83 36.53
C ASN A 107 5.90 2.03 36.53
N ARG A 108 5.45 3.14 37.16
CA ARG A 108 6.28 4.28 37.65
C ARG A 108 6.30 5.57 36.81
N GLY A 109 5.35 5.81 35.90
CA GLY A 109 5.21 7.15 35.28
C GLY A 109 6.33 7.54 34.31
N ASN A 110 7.01 6.55 33.72
CA ASN A 110 7.96 6.78 32.64
C ASN A 110 7.22 6.85 31.30
N GLN A 111 7.67 7.72 30.38
CA GLN A 111 7.22 7.68 28.99
C GLN A 111 7.62 6.35 28.36
N TYR A 112 6.64 5.59 27.89
CA TYR A 112 6.86 4.29 27.26
C TYR A 112 6.59 4.36 25.76
N CYS A 113 7.39 3.61 25.01
CA CYS A 113 7.20 3.42 23.58
C CYS A 113 6.81 1.98 23.30
N VAL A 114 5.98 1.75 22.29
CA VAL A 114 5.45 0.41 22.00
C VAL A 114 6.27 -0.28 20.93
N MET A 115 6.79 -1.45 21.29
CA MET A 115 7.38 -2.38 20.34
C MET A 115 6.56 -3.66 20.26
N LEU A 116 6.64 -4.27 19.09
CA LEU A 116 6.14 -5.61 18.84
C LEU A 116 7.20 -6.65 19.20
N HIS A 117 6.78 -7.67 19.94
CA HIS A 117 7.57 -8.87 20.19
C HIS A 117 7.63 -9.78 18.96
N SER A 118 8.49 -10.80 19.05
CA SER A 118 8.60 -11.87 18.05
C SER A 118 7.29 -12.66 17.86
N SER A 119 6.40 -12.62 18.86
CA SER A 119 5.06 -13.22 18.83
C SER A 119 4.05 -12.38 18.04
N GLY A 120 4.34 -11.11 17.76
CA GLY A 120 3.39 -10.15 17.15
C GLY A 120 2.58 -9.34 18.18
N TYR A 121 2.67 -9.67 19.48
CA TYR A 121 2.04 -8.92 20.55
C TYR A 121 2.81 -7.65 20.93
N TRP A 122 2.09 -6.68 21.46
CA TRP A 122 2.53 -5.32 21.71
C TRP A 122 2.98 -5.17 23.16
N SER A 123 4.01 -4.37 23.38
CA SER A 123 4.54 -4.15 24.72
C SER A 123 5.13 -2.75 24.88
N ALA A 124 4.78 -2.12 26.00
CA ALA A 124 5.35 -0.87 26.47
C ALA A 124 6.78 -1.11 27.01
N ASN A 125 7.76 -0.41 26.45
CA ASN A 125 9.18 -0.52 26.82
C ASN A 125 9.87 0.84 26.84
N ASP A 126 11.09 0.87 27.39
CA ASP A 126 11.96 2.04 27.38
C ASP A 126 12.25 2.48 25.93
N CYS A 127 11.88 3.73 25.62
CA CYS A 127 12.05 4.36 24.31
C CYS A 127 13.52 4.40 23.83
N ASN A 128 14.49 4.28 24.74
CA ASN A 128 15.92 4.28 24.43
C ASN A 128 16.45 2.92 23.97
N LEU A 129 15.63 1.86 24.00
CA LEU A 129 16.03 0.57 23.42
C LEU A 129 16.19 0.68 21.90
N LYS A 130 17.22 0.03 21.37
CA LYS A 130 17.46 -0.02 19.92
C LYS A 130 16.77 -1.24 19.31
N CYS A 131 15.72 -0.99 18.54
CA CYS A 131 14.91 -2.01 17.86
C CYS A 131 14.89 -1.76 16.35
N VAL A 132 14.57 -2.79 15.56
CA VAL A 132 14.27 -2.59 14.13
C VAL A 132 12.99 -1.77 14.01
N VAL A 133 12.76 -1.14 12.85
CA VAL A 133 11.72 -0.12 12.71
C VAL A 133 10.73 -0.51 11.64
N ILE A 134 9.43 -0.27 11.85
CA ILE A 134 8.47 -0.27 10.75
C ILE A 134 7.96 1.14 10.53
N CYS A 135 8.20 1.63 9.32
CA CYS A 135 7.64 2.87 8.84
C CYS A 135 6.34 2.59 8.08
N GLN A 136 5.43 3.55 8.14
CA GLN A 136 4.28 3.65 7.27
C GLN A 136 4.71 4.32 5.96
N ASN A 137 4.45 3.68 4.83
CA ASN A 137 4.80 4.19 3.51
C ASN A 137 3.62 4.94 2.88
N ASP A 138 3.98 5.93 2.05
CA ASP A 138 3.05 6.56 1.12
C ASP A 138 2.74 5.63 -0.06
N GLN A 139 1.57 5.88 -0.64
CA GLN A 139 1.32 5.52 -2.03
C GLN A 139 1.98 6.59 -2.91
N GLU A 140 2.68 6.19 -3.96
CA GLU A 140 3.41 7.12 -4.84
C GLU A 140 2.43 7.94 -5.71
N PRO A 141 2.76 9.21 -6.03
CA PRO A 141 2.01 9.99 -6.99
C PRO A 141 2.15 9.42 -8.41
N VAL A 142 1.05 9.41 -9.16
CA VAL A 142 1.01 9.07 -10.59
C VAL A 142 0.38 10.24 -11.34
N LEU A 143 1.18 10.94 -12.16
CA LEU A 143 0.66 11.97 -13.06
C LEU A 143 -0.05 11.32 -14.25
N VAL A 144 -1.32 11.65 -14.45
CA VAL A 144 -2.11 11.19 -15.59
C VAL A 144 -2.16 12.29 -16.65
N THR A 145 -1.57 12.01 -17.81
CA THR A 145 -1.46 12.94 -18.95
C THR A 145 -2.39 12.57 -20.11
N ASP A 146 -3.24 11.55 -19.96
CA ASP A 146 -4.17 11.04 -20.99
C ASP A 146 -5.42 11.92 -21.12
N GLY A 147 -5.20 13.24 -21.26
CA GLY A 147 -6.22 14.26 -21.44
C GLY A 147 -6.67 14.93 -20.15
N GLU A 148 -6.89 16.24 -20.24
CA GLU A 148 -7.35 17.06 -19.12
C GLU A 148 -8.80 16.75 -18.72
N MET A 149 -9.08 16.69 -17.42
CA MET A 149 -10.39 16.35 -16.86
C MET A 149 -10.85 17.39 -15.85
N SER A 150 -12.16 17.48 -15.64
CA SER A 150 -12.70 18.22 -14.50
C SER A 150 -12.47 17.45 -13.20
N TRP A 151 -12.41 18.13 -12.06
CA TRP A 151 -11.99 17.52 -10.78
C TRP A 151 -12.81 16.26 -10.43
N LYS A 152 -14.14 16.31 -10.57
CA LYS A 152 -15.02 15.16 -10.30
C LYS A 152 -14.76 13.97 -11.24
N HIS A 153 -14.46 14.23 -12.51
CA HIS A 153 -14.11 13.18 -13.47
C HIS A 153 -12.72 12.60 -13.19
N ALA A 154 -11.75 13.45 -12.83
CA ALA A 154 -10.42 13.02 -12.41
C ALA A 154 -10.48 12.12 -11.16
N GLN A 155 -11.25 12.51 -10.13
CA GLN A 155 -11.49 11.69 -8.94
C GLN A 155 -12.13 10.35 -9.30
N SER A 156 -13.17 10.36 -10.14
CA SER A 156 -13.85 9.14 -10.57
C SER A 156 -12.90 8.23 -11.36
N PHE A 157 -12.04 8.80 -12.19
CA PHE A 157 -11.02 8.06 -12.93
C PHE A 157 -10.00 7.43 -11.98
N CYS A 158 -9.48 8.20 -11.01
CA CYS A 158 -8.53 7.66 -10.03
C CYS A 158 -9.16 6.56 -9.20
N ARG A 159 -10.39 6.72 -8.67
CA ARG A 159 -11.06 5.65 -7.90
C ARG A 159 -11.33 4.37 -8.72
N LYS A 160 -11.47 4.51 -10.03
CA LYS A 160 -11.70 3.37 -10.93
C LYS A 160 -10.42 2.61 -11.28
N ASN A 161 -9.29 3.32 -11.45
CA ASN A 161 -8.06 2.75 -12.02
C ASN A 161 -6.88 2.74 -11.02
N PHE A 162 -7.00 3.48 -9.93
CA PHE A 162 -6.01 3.80 -8.90
C PHE A 162 -6.71 3.78 -7.52
N THR A 163 -6.14 4.41 -6.49
CA THR A 163 -6.81 4.53 -5.18
C THR A 163 -7.73 5.75 -5.12
N ASP A 164 -7.20 6.97 -5.25
CA ASP A 164 -7.95 8.24 -5.29
C ASP A 164 -7.04 9.32 -5.92
N LEU A 165 -7.48 10.58 -5.99
CA LEU A 165 -6.59 11.72 -6.23
C LEU A 165 -5.51 11.81 -5.12
N TYR A 166 -4.34 12.33 -5.48
CA TYR A 166 -3.20 12.38 -4.59
C TYR A 166 -3.38 13.37 -3.43
N THR A 167 -2.92 12.99 -2.24
CA THR A 167 -3.01 13.81 -1.02
C THR A 167 -1.62 14.28 -0.67
N VAL A 168 -1.43 15.60 -0.59
CA VAL A 168 -0.15 16.21 -0.25
C VAL A 168 -0.13 16.54 1.23
N ARG A 169 0.76 15.93 2.00
CA ARG A 169 0.83 16.05 3.47
C ARG A 169 2.10 16.74 3.94
N THR A 170 3.16 16.66 3.14
CA THR A 170 4.47 17.22 3.47
C THR A 170 5.03 18.07 2.34
N GLU A 171 5.98 18.95 2.67
CA GLU A 171 6.70 19.74 1.67
C GLU A 171 7.53 18.86 0.72
N SER A 172 8.02 17.71 1.19
CA SER A 172 8.76 16.75 0.35
C SER A 172 7.87 16.14 -0.72
N GLU A 173 6.63 15.75 -0.38
CA GLU A 173 5.65 15.26 -1.36
C GLU A 173 5.32 16.35 -2.39
N ASN A 174 5.16 17.59 -1.94
CA ASN A 174 4.88 18.72 -2.82
C ASN A 174 6.03 18.99 -3.83
N GLN A 175 7.28 18.89 -3.37
CA GLN A 175 8.46 18.99 -4.23
C GLN A 175 8.53 17.86 -5.26
N GLN A 176 8.12 16.64 -4.89
CA GLN A 176 8.04 15.52 -5.82
C GLN A 176 7.04 15.79 -6.94
N LEU A 177 5.85 16.35 -6.62
CA LEU A 177 4.86 16.71 -7.65
C LEU A 177 5.38 17.77 -8.62
N THR A 178 6.17 18.73 -8.12
CA THR A 178 6.78 19.81 -8.92
C THR A 178 7.68 19.24 -10.03
N VAL A 179 8.48 18.22 -9.71
CA VAL A 179 9.34 17.55 -10.70
C VAL A 179 8.49 16.78 -11.73
N MET A 180 7.40 16.16 -11.30
CA MET A 180 6.54 15.36 -12.19
C MET A 180 5.71 16.22 -13.15
N ILE A 181 5.26 17.40 -12.71
CA ILE A 181 4.43 18.31 -13.51
C ILE A 181 5.25 19.22 -14.43
N GLN A 182 6.58 19.16 -14.38
CA GLN A 182 7.45 20.01 -15.20
C GLN A 182 7.10 19.90 -16.70
N GLY A 183 6.75 21.04 -17.30
CA GLY A 183 6.30 21.13 -18.70
C GLY A 183 4.77 21.09 -18.88
N TYR A 184 4.00 21.05 -17.81
CA TYR A 184 2.54 21.16 -17.79
C TYR A 184 2.09 22.36 -16.95
N THR A 185 0.87 22.86 -17.19
CA THR A 185 0.36 24.10 -16.57
C THR A 185 -0.11 23.90 -15.13
N CYS A 186 -1.08 23.01 -14.91
CA CYS A 186 -1.62 22.69 -13.59
C CYS A 186 -2.07 21.22 -13.53
N ALA A 187 -2.15 20.67 -12.32
CA ALA A 187 -2.73 19.35 -12.09
C ALA A 187 -3.64 19.32 -10.87
N TRP A 188 -4.78 18.62 -10.99
CA TRP A 188 -5.66 18.36 -9.86
C TRP A 188 -4.98 17.46 -8.83
N ILE A 189 -5.15 17.85 -7.57
CA ILE A 189 -4.83 17.06 -6.39
C ILE A 189 -6.12 16.79 -5.62
N GLY A 190 -6.05 15.95 -4.60
CA GLY A 190 -7.22 15.50 -3.85
C GLY A 190 -7.85 16.57 -2.96
N LEU A 191 -7.27 17.77 -2.81
CA LEU A 191 -7.81 18.78 -1.90
C LEU A 191 -9.05 19.44 -2.50
N PHE A 192 -10.13 19.48 -1.73
CA PHE A 192 -11.38 20.16 -2.10
C PHE A 192 -12.05 20.76 -0.86
N ARG A 193 -13.06 21.59 -1.06
CA ARG A 193 -13.68 22.40 -0.01
C ARG A 193 -15.17 22.09 0.14
N ASP A 194 -15.54 21.73 1.36
CA ASP A 194 -16.73 22.26 2.05
C ASP A 194 -16.27 23.05 3.32
N SER A 195 -15.21 22.57 3.99
CA SER A 195 -14.24 23.34 4.80
C SER A 195 -12.88 22.59 4.78
N TRP A 196 -12.19 22.65 3.63
CA TRP A 196 -10.89 22.04 3.29
C TRP A 196 -10.60 20.62 3.82
N THR A 197 -10.83 19.64 2.94
CA THR A 197 -10.62 18.21 3.20
C THR A 197 -9.99 17.54 1.98
N TRP A 198 -9.24 16.46 2.19
CA TRP A 198 -8.73 15.64 1.09
C TRP A 198 -9.82 14.71 0.54
N SER A 199 -9.74 14.35 -0.74
CA SER A 199 -10.71 13.52 -1.49
C SER A 199 -10.90 12.14 -0.88
N ASP A 200 -9.85 11.66 -0.22
CA ASP A 200 -9.79 10.42 0.54
C ASP A 200 -10.30 10.57 1.99
N GLN A 201 -10.87 11.72 2.34
CA GLN A 201 -11.42 12.10 3.64
C GLN A 201 -10.39 12.35 4.75
N THR A 202 -9.09 12.46 4.44
CA THR A 202 -8.13 12.91 5.46
C THR A 202 -8.25 14.39 5.79
N SER A 203 -8.01 14.73 7.06
CA SER A 203 -7.88 16.09 7.56
C SER A 203 -6.72 16.83 6.90
N THR A 204 -6.87 18.15 6.74
CA THR A 204 -5.85 19.02 6.15
C THR A 204 -4.77 19.41 7.16
N SER A 205 -3.51 19.44 6.70
CA SER A 205 -2.38 19.96 7.48
C SER A 205 -2.32 21.49 7.39
N SER A 206 -1.77 22.16 8.41
CA SER A 206 -1.53 23.62 8.38
C SER A 206 -0.34 24.05 7.51
N SER A 207 0.41 23.10 6.96
CA SER A 207 1.65 23.33 6.20
C SER A 207 1.45 23.44 4.68
N LEU A 208 0.25 23.75 4.19
CA LEU A 208 -0.03 23.86 2.76
C LEU A 208 0.62 25.11 2.16
N ARG A 209 1.27 24.95 1.00
CA ARG A 209 2.00 26.01 0.30
C ARG A 209 1.10 26.72 -0.71
N TRP A 210 0.26 27.61 -0.22
CA TRP A 210 -0.65 28.41 -1.05
C TRP A 210 0.10 29.37 -1.99
N ALA A 211 -0.46 29.61 -3.17
CA ALA A 211 -0.06 30.69 -4.04
C ALA A 211 -0.39 32.06 -3.41
N GLU A 212 0.22 33.12 -3.91
CA GLU A 212 0.01 34.46 -3.36
C GLU A 212 -1.48 34.82 -3.45
N LYS A 213 -2.06 35.24 -2.32
CA LYS A 213 -3.48 35.62 -2.15
C LYS A 213 -4.48 34.46 -2.21
N GLN A 214 -4.02 33.21 -2.21
CA GLN A 214 -4.87 32.03 -2.22
C GLN A 214 -5.03 31.44 -0.80
N PRO A 215 -6.14 30.72 -0.50
CA PRO A 215 -7.32 30.58 -1.36
C PRO A 215 -8.16 31.87 -1.35
N ASP A 216 -8.59 32.34 -2.51
CA ASP A 216 -9.35 33.60 -2.67
C ASP A 216 -10.84 33.41 -2.91
N ASN A 217 -11.27 32.22 -3.32
CA ASN A 217 -12.64 31.89 -3.67
C ASN A 217 -13.28 32.97 -4.57
N LEU A 218 -12.52 33.47 -5.54
CA LEU A 218 -12.84 34.61 -6.41
C LEU A 218 -14.19 34.44 -7.13
N SER A 219 -14.56 33.20 -7.50
CA SER A 219 -15.83 32.89 -8.17
C SER A 219 -16.97 32.45 -7.22
N VAL A 220 -16.79 32.53 -5.90
CA VAL A 220 -17.72 32.02 -4.86
C VAL A 220 -18.03 30.53 -5.01
N ASN A 221 -17.23 29.79 -5.79
CA ASN A 221 -17.40 28.37 -6.08
C ASN A 221 -16.08 27.70 -6.48
N GLU A 222 -14.96 28.29 -6.08
CA GLU A 222 -13.62 27.71 -6.25
C GLU A 222 -13.37 26.79 -5.07
N ILE A 223 -13.85 25.55 -5.21
CA ILE A 223 -13.89 24.57 -4.12
C ILE A 223 -13.01 23.36 -4.42
N CYS A 224 -12.26 23.36 -5.52
CA CYS A 224 -11.30 22.30 -5.85
C CYS A 224 -9.90 22.88 -5.87
N ALA A 225 -8.88 22.15 -5.44
CA ALA A 225 -7.52 22.65 -5.43
C ALA A 225 -6.66 22.04 -6.53
N ALA A 226 -5.85 22.88 -7.17
CA ALA A 226 -4.82 22.45 -8.12
C ALA A 226 -3.43 22.86 -7.62
N VAL A 227 -2.41 22.16 -8.12
CA VAL A 227 -1.01 22.53 -7.95
C VAL A 227 -0.44 23.05 -9.27
N ASP A 228 0.31 24.16 -9.20
CA ASP A 228 1.01 24.76 -10.33
C ASP A 228 2.42 24.18 -10.53
N GLU A 229 3.12 24.65 -11.58
CA GLU A 229 4.48 24.22 -11.91
C GLU A 229 5.55 24.58 -10.86
N ASP A 230 5.25 25.52 -9.95
CA ASP A 230 6.10 25.94 -8.85
C ASP A 230 5.77 25.21 -7.53
N GLY A 231 4.80 24.30 -7.55
CA GLY A 231 4.33 23.59 -6.36
C GLY A 231 3.47 24.45 -5.44
N ARG A 232 2.84 25.51 -5.94
CA ARG A 232 1.90 26.32 -5.16
C ARG A 232 0.48 25.84 -5.39
N ILE A 233 -0.32 25.90 -4.32
CA ILE A 233 -1.72 25.47 -4.32
C ILE A 233 -2.63 26.68 -4.54
N SER A 234 -3.60 26.54 -5.44
CA SER A 234 -4.70 27.49 -5.64
C SER A 234 -6.05 26.80 -5.48
N ASP A 235 -7.07 27.55 -5.08
CA ASP A 235 -8.45 27.13 -5.23
C ASP A 235 -8.98 27.49 -6.62
N GLU A 236 -9.72 26.57 -7.21
CA GLU A 236 -10.02 26.55 -8.63
C GLU A 236 -11.46 26.08 -8.86
N LEU A 237 -12.02 26.54 -9.98
CA LEU A 237 -13.34 26.11 -10.42
C LEU A 237 -13.25 24.63 -10.79
N CYS A 238 -13.99 23.78 -10.08
CA CYS A 238 -13.98 22.32 -10.31
C CYS A 238 -14.32 21.90 -11.75
N SER A 239 -14.94 22.80 -12.52
CA SER A 239 -15.28 22.61 -13.94
C SER A 239 -14.09 22.84 -14.89
N ARG A 240 -13.01 23.50 -14.45
CA ARG A 240 -11.77 23.63 -15.22
C ARG A 240 -11.21 22.26 -15.54
N ARG A 241 -10.49 22.16 -16.65
CA ARG A 241 -9.88 20.91 -17.10
C ARG A 241 -8.39 21.01 -16.87
N PHE A 242 -7.84 20.09 -16.07
CA PHE A 242 -6.42 19.98 -15.81
C PHE A 242 -5.97 18.53 -15.94
N PHE A 243 -4.66 18.32 -16.06
CA PHE A 243 -4.06 17.03 -15.73
C PHE A 243 -4.27 16.72 -14.25
N PHE A 244 -3.91 15.53 -13.78
CA PHE A 244 -4.21 15.18 -12.40
C PHE A 244 -3.29 14.11 -11.85
N PHE A 245 -3.05 14.17 -10.54
CA PHE A 245 -2.29 13.17 -9.81
C PHE A 245 -3.22 12.17 -9.14
N CYS A 246 -3.05 10.88 -9.45
CA CYS A 246 -3.66 9.79 -8.70
C CYS A 246 -2.67 9.23 -7.67
N LYS A 247 -3.19 8.65 -6.59
CA LYS A 247 -2.42 7.76 -5.70
C LYS A 247 -2.25 6.41 -6.35
N SER A 248 -1.02 5.93 -6.47
CA SER A 248 -0.75 4.59 -6.96
C SER A 248 -1.61 3.56 -6.19
N PRO A 249 -2.11 2.50 -6.83
CA PRO A 249 -2.73 1.41 -6.07
C PRO A 249 -1.71 0.88 -5.05
N PRO A 250 -2.16 0.26 -3.94
CA PRO A 250 -1.28 -0.50 -3.05
C PRO A 250 -0.43 -1.46 -3.88
N LEU A 251 0.79 -1.73 -3.44
CA LEU A 251 1.71 -2.59 -4.19
C LEU A 251 1.16 -4.02 -4.16
N VAL A 252 0.34 -4.36 -5.15
CA VAL A 252 -0.06 -5.74 -5.39
C VAL A 252 1.23 -6.46 -5.77
N LYS A 253 1.77 -7.27 -4.84
CA LYS A 253 2.94 -8.13 -5.11
C LYS A 253 2.65 -8.94 -6.37
N ARG A 254 3.22 -8.53 -7.51
CA ARG A 254 3.08 -9.24 -8.78
C ARG A 254 3.99 -10.45 -8.73
N GLN A 255 3.44 -11.59 -8.36
CA GLN A 255 4.17 -12.85 -8.43
C GLN A 255 3.99 -13.48 -9.81
N ILE A 256 5.10 -13.70 -10.52
CA ILE A 256 5.10 -14.39 -11.81
C ILE A 256 5.18 -15.89 -11.56
N LEU A 257 4.08 -16.58 -11.79
CA LEU A 257 4.02 -18.05 -11.79
C LEU A 257 4.39 -18.56 -13.19
N ARG A 258 5.38 -19.46 -13.27
CA ARG A 258 5.68 -20.21 -14.49
C ARG A 258 4.96 -21.55 -14.42
N LEU A 259 4.16 -21.85 -15.45
CA LEU A 259 3.33 -23.04 -15.50
C LEU A 259 3.82 -23.97 -16.62
N GLU A 260 3.93 -25.25 -16.31
CA GLU A 260 4.04 -26.31 -17.32
C GLU A 260 2.68 -26.98 -17.45
N VAL A 261 2.13 -26.98 -18.67
CA VAL A 261 0.80 -27.55 -18.96
C VAL A 261 0.98 -28.69 -19.96
N LYS A 262 0.47 -29.87 -19.61
CA LYS A 262 0.37 -31.01 -20.54
C LYS A 262 -1.06 -31.07 -21.07
N ALA A 263 -1.23 -30.81 -22.36
CA ALA A 263 -2.53 -30.84 -23.03
C ALA A 263 -2.42 -31.57 -24.37
N GLY A 264 -3.49 -32.25 -24.77
CA GLY A 264 -3.62 -32.87 -26.10
C GLY A 264 -4.00 -31.87 -27.21
N ASN A 265 -4.45 -30.67 -26.84
CA ASN A 265 -4.95 -29.63 -27.73
C ASN A 265 -4.09 -28.36 -27.61
N ASN A 266 -4.28 -27.40 -28.52
CA ASN A 266 -3.62 -26.09 -28.46
C ASN A 266 -3.99 -25.39 -27.15
N VAL A 267 -2.99 -24.86 -26.43
CA VAL A 267 -3.17 -24.13 -25.16
C VAL A 267 -3.08 -22.61 -25.32
N ASN A 268 -2.80 -22.14 -26.54
CA ASN A 268 -2.70 -20.72 -26.85
C ASN A 268 -4.02 -20.11 -27.35
N ASP A 269 -5.06 -20.92 -27.59
CA ASP A 269 -6.38 -20.37 -27.87
C ASP A 269 -7.05 -19.83 -26.60
N GLN A 270 -7.94 -18.86 -26.77
CA GLN A 270 -8.54 -18.12 -25.67
C GLN A 270 -9.35 -19.03 -24.73
N VAL A 271 -10.08 -20.01 -25.28
CA VAL A 271 -10.96 -20.88 -24.50
C VAL A 271 -10.14 -21.80 -23.59
N THR A 272 -9.10 -22.43 -24.15
CA THR A 272 -8.20 -23.29 -23.38
C THR A 272 -7.38 -22.50 -22.37
N ALA A 273 -6.87 -21.33 -22.75
CA ALA A 273 -6.12 -20.46 -21.84
C ALA A 273 -6.97 -19.98 -20.65
N ASP A 274 -8.24 -19.61 -20.89
CA ASP A 274 -9.16 -19.19 -19.83
C ASP A 274 -9.52 -20.35 -18.89
N ALA A 275 -9.68 -21.57 -19.43
CA ALA A 275 -9.90 -22.77 -18.62
C ALA A 275 -8.71 -23.07 -17.70
N VAL A 276 -7.47 -22.99 -18.22
CA VAL A 276 -6.25 -23.16 -17.43
C VAL A 276 -6.15 -22.08 -16.35
N LEU A 277 -6.45 -20.81 -16.68
CA LEU A 277 -6.41 -19.72 -15.72
C LEU A 277 -7.41 -19.93 -14.57
N LYS A 278 -8.60 -20.44 -14.89
CA LYS A 278 -9.63 -20.79 -13.90
C LYS A 278 -9.19 -21.95 -13.00
N GLU A 279 -8.53 -22.96 -13.55
CA GLU A 279 -7.98 -24.06 -12.75
C GLU A 279 -6.85 -23.58 -11.82
N VAL A 280 -5.95 -22.72 -12.30
CA VAL A 280 -4.93 -22.08 -11.46
C VAL A 280 -5.59 -21.27 -10.35
N GLN A 281 -6.58 -20.45 -10.68
CA GLN A 281 -7.31 -19.65 -9.70
C GLN A 281 -7.97 -20.54 -8.63
N GLN A 282 -8.59 -21.64 -9.04
CA GLN A 282 -9.20 -22.60 -8.14
C GLN A 282 -8.17 -23.22 -7.19
N LYS A 283 -7.01 -23.63 -7.71
CA LYS A 283 -5.92 -24.19 -6.88
C LYS A 283 -5.33 -23.16 -5.91
N LEU A 284 -5.18 -21.91 -6.33
CA LEU A 284 -4.70 -20.85 -5.43
C LEU A 284 -5.70 -20.59 -4.29
N ARG A 285 -7.01 -20.62 -4.58
CA ARG A 285 -8.07 -20.55 -3.55
C ARG A 285 -7.99 -21.73 -2.59
N GLU A 286 -7.78 -22.95 -3.11
CA GLU A 286 -7.62 -24.16 -2.29
C GLU A 286 -6.39 -24.11 -1.38
N GLN A 287 -5.34 -23.36 -1.77
CA GLN A 287 -4.13 -23.15 -0.98
C GLN A 287 -4.23 -21.96 -0.01
N GLY A 288 -5.43 -21.42 0.21
CA GLY A 288 -5.66 -20.33 1.16
C GLY A 288 -5.17 -18.96 0.67
N MET A 289 -4.83 -18.80 -0.61
CA MET A 289 -4.64 -17.47 -1.18
C MET A 289 -6.01 -16.81 -1.36
N ALA A 290 -6.11 -15.56 -0.92
CA ALA A 290 -7.38 -14.85 -0.82
C ALA A 290 -8.13 -14.73 -2.18
N ALA A 291 -9.46 -14.61 -2.12
CA ALA A 291 -10.35 -14.67 -3.28
C ALA A 291 -10.19 -13.50 -4.28
N ASP A 292 -9.40 -12.50 -3.90
CA ASP A 292 -9.06 -11.24 -4.58
C ASP A 292 -7.78 -11.33 -5.44
N VAL A 293 -7.11 -12.49 -5.50
CA VAL A 293 -5.99 -12.72 -6.42
C VAL A 293 -6.48 -12.60 -7.88
N LYS A 294 -6.13 -11.46 -8.51
CA LYS A 294 -6.37 -11.21 -9.93
C LYS A 294 -5.29 -11.87 -10.79
N LEU A 295 -5.64 -12.97 -11.44
CA LEU A 295 -4.76 -13.63 -12.39
C LEU A 295 -4.89 -13.02 -13.78
N SER A 296 -3.77 -12.91 -14.49
CA SER A 296 -3.75 -12.51 -15.90
C SER A 296 -2.59 -13.19 -16.62
N TRP A 297 -2.78 -13.43 -17.92
CA TRP A 297 -1.76 -14.00 -18.76
C TRP A 297 -0.71 -12.97 -19.17
N ARG A 298 0.57 -13.36 -19.11
CA ARG A 298 1.65 -12.59 -19.73
C ARG A 298 1.90 -13.12 -21.14
N LYS A 299 1.52 -12.34 -22.15
CA LYS A 299 1.88 -12.61 -23.54
C LYS A 299 3.39 -12.44 -23.74
N GLN A 300 3.96 -13.33 -24.52
CA GLN A 300 5.36 -13.26 -24.93
C GLN A 300 5.52 -12.33 -26.14
N PRO A 301 6.76 -11.93 -26.50
CA PRO A 301 7.00 -11.04 -27.65
C PRO A 301 6.45 -11.57 -28.97
N ASN A 302 6.35 -12.90 -29.13
CA ASN A 302 5.77 -13.56 -30.30
C ASN A 302 4.22 -13.66 -30.26
N GLY A 303 3.57 -13.03 -29.26
CA GLY A 303 2.12 -13.04 -29.09
C GLY A 303 1.55 -14.30 -28.42
N MET A 304 2.36 -15.33 -28.19
CA MET A 304 1.93 -16.60 -27.59
C MET A 304 1.92 -16.55 -26.06
N LEU A 305 1.09 -17.40 -25.45
CA LEU A 305 1.01 -17.59 -23.99
C LEU A 305 1.99 -18.68 -23.52
N PHE A 306 2.00 -19.81 -24.21
CA PHE A 306 2.82 -20.98 -23.90
C PHE A 306 3.77 -21.30 -25.05
N GLN A 307 5.02 -21.62 -24.73
CA GLN A 307 5.98 -22.20 -25.67
C GLN A 307 5.96 -23.72 -25.53
N THR A 308 5.94 -24.43 -26.66
CA THR A 308 6.18 -25.87 -26.66
C THR A 308 7.62 -26.13 -26.22
N LEU A 309 7.79 -26.86 -25.13
CA LEU A 309 9.10 -27.38 -24.76
C LEU A 309 9.50 -28.41 -25.81
N LYS A 310 10.43 -28.05 -26.69
CA LYS A 310 11.07 -29.05 -27.55
C LYS A 310 11.84 -30.00 -26.65
N LYS A 311 11.52 -31.30 -26.71
CA LYS A 311 12.41 -32.35 -26.20
C LYS A 311 13.64 -32.40 -27.12
N ASP A 312 14.53 -31.43 -27.00
CA ASP A 312 15.84 -31.56 -27.60
C ASP A 312 16.69 -32.45 -26.69
N HIS A 313 17.30 -33.44 -27.34
CA HIS A 313 18.14 -34.48 -26.78
C HIS A 313 19.01 -34.01 -25.61
N TYR A 314 19.02 -34.79 -24.54
CA TYR A 314 20.13 -34.85 -23.60
C TYR A 314 21.46 -34.98 -24.36
N ARG A 315 22.23 -33.89 -24.45
CA ARG A 315 23.69 -33.94 -24.47
C ARG A 315 24.18 -33.10 -23.30
N PHE A 316 24.44 -33.81 -22.20
CA PHE A 316 25.37 -33.31 -21.20
C PHE A 316 26.71 -33.07 -21.90
N SER A 317 27.07 -31.81 -22.14
CA SER A 317 28.46 -31.44 -22.34
C SER A 317 29.18 -31.69 -21.02
N LYS A 318 29.95 -32.77 -20.97
CA LYS A 318 30.98 -32.97 -19.94
C LYS A 318 31.87 -31.72 -19.92
N CYS A 319 31.99 -31.07 -18.76
CA CYS A 319 33.14 -30.21 -18.49
C CYS A 319 34.40 -31.09 -18.57
N SER A 320 35.23 -30.87 -19.58
CA SER A 320 36.60 -31.37 -19.62
C SER A 320 37.44 -30.54 -18.66
N LYS A 321 38.05 -31.21 -17.68
CA LYS A 321 39.23 -30.69 -16.98
C LYS A 321 40.31 -30.37 -18.01
N TYR A 322 40.82 -29.14 -18.00
CA TYR A 322 42.25 -28.83 -18.01
C TYR A 322 42.46 -27.56 -17.21
#